data_AF-A0A973Q1Z1-F1
#
_entry.id   AF-A0A973Q1Z1-F1
#
_cell.length_a   1.000
_cell.length_b   1.000
_cell.length_c   1.000
_cell.angle_alpha   90.00
_cell.angle_beta   90.00
_cell.angle_gamma   90.00
#
_symmetry.space_group_name_H-M   'P 1'
#
loop_
_entity.id
_entity.type
_entity.pdbx_description
1 polymer ?
#
loop_
_entity_poly.entity_id
_entity_poly.type
_entity_poly.pdbx_seq_one_letter_code
_entity_poly.pdbx_strand_id
1 'polypeptide(L)'
;MNVWRWSVGASNYHAMGAERHWRAQTPLTPSARLSVRSAIPGHRANATVLCHPLGDTVAVTVTSRGDLSPEEMVDEVAGIDISDLYVVGDDVRSPAFRMRRLGPELLRRIMALRRGESADQPSFVTDPFVVVTVVQGAGDDSDCTALEGNEVHRLLHALGNRTRMAETPPARDLAARALRGRTEQGGGVLYRLKRARVVWAPYRFRSTGRSRWLGCYHNNLVVATSLAEAWLGVVRWASDVLAEQSLPPTGFEVAQRSAALLGLVYGDGRGGQVPVYRTRSAAAQIQDSDLVTALEVVRQNVGLTRALVPEQLHYS
;
A
#
# COMPACT_ATOMS: atom_id res chain seq x y z
N MET A 1 -13.69 4.45 8.45
CA MET A 1 -13.55 3.75 9.75
C MET A 1 -12.07 3.45 9.89
N ASN A 2 -11.41 4.02 10.91
CA ASN A 2 -9.96 3.96 11.06
C ASN A 2 -9.51 2.52 11.29
N VAL A 3 -8.64 2.04 10.42
CA VAL A 3 -7.90 0.77 10.51
C VAL A 3 -7.37 0.51 11.93
N TRP A 4 -6.97 1.57 12.62
CA TRP A 4 -6.40 1.56 13.97
C TRP A 4 -7.40 1.23 15.08
N ARG A 5 -8.70 1.50 14.88
CA ARG A 5 -9.65 1.49 16.00
C ARG A 5 -9.82 0.09 16.62
N TRP A 6 -9.57 -0.97 15.84
CA TRP A 6 -9.59 -2.36 16.30
C TRP A 6 -8.28 -2.79 16.96
N SER A 7 -7.12 -2.38 16.45
CA SER A 7 -5.81 -2.79 16.96
C SER A 7 -5.33 -1.99 18.18
N VAL A 8 -5.76 -0.73 18.35
CA VAL A 8 -5.34 0.13 19.48
C VAL A 8 -6.44 0.47 20.49
N GLY A 9 -7.70 0.11 20.23
CA GLY A 9 -8.80 0.21 21.20
C GLY A 9 -9.08 1.63 21.73
N ALA A 10 -8.70 2.70 21.01
CA ALA A 10 -8.87 4.07 21.48
C ALA A 10 -9.12 5.07 20.33
N SER A 11 -9.81 6.17 20.65
CA SER A 11 -10.07 7.32 19.78
C SER A 11 -8.84 8.21 19.51
N ASN A 12 -7.77 8.09 20.31
CA ASN A 12 -6.60 8.98 20.27
C ASN A 12 -5.27 8.22 20.09
N TYR A 13 -5.06 7.62 18.92
CA TYR A 13 -3.83 6.87 18.61
C TYR A 13 -2.54 7.70 18.71
N HIS A 14 -2.63 9.03 18.56
CA HIS A 14 -1.49 9.94 18.69
C HIS A 14 -1.00 10.14 20.13
N ALA A 15 -1.79 9.75 21.14
CA ALA A 15 -1.46 9.92 22.55
C ALA A 15 -0.85 8.64 23.17
N MET A 16 -0.53 7.65 22.35
CA MET A 16 -0.02 6.37 22.83
C MET A 16 1.50 6.42 23.05
N GLY A 17 1.98 5.85 24.16
CA GLY A 17 3.40 5.67 24.40
C GLY A 17 4.03 4.63 23.46
N ALA A 18 5.34 4.72 23.26
CA ALA A 18 6.10 3.86 22.34
C ALA A 18 5.93 2.36 22.60
N GLU A 19 5.89 1.93 23.87
CA GLU A 19 5.68 0.52 24.23
C GLU A 19 4.29 0.01 23.79
N ARG A 20 3.26 0.85 23.85
CA ARG A 20 1.92 0.47 23.42
C ARG A 20 1.81 0.46 21.90
N HIS A 21 2.51 1.36 21.21
CA HIS A 21 2.69 1.29 19.75
C HIS A 21 3.43 0.02 19.33
N TRP A 22 4.48 -0.37 20.06
CA TRP A 22 5.20 -1.63 19.89
C TRP A 22 4.26 -2.83 20.08
N ARG A 23 3.53 -2.91 21.18
CA ARG A 23 2.63 -4.06 21.43
C ARG A 23 1.49 -4.15 20.41
N ALA A 24 0.93 -3.01 20.03
CA ALA A 24 -0.15 -2.95 19.05
C ALA A 24 0.34 -2.98 17.59
N GLN A 25 1.67 -2.94 17.37
CA GLN A 25 2.31 -2.96 16.05
C GLN A 25 1.68 -1.90 15.14
N THR A 26 1.59 -0.68 15.67
CA THR A 26 1.09 0.49 14.94
C THR A 26 2.26 1.39 14.58
N PRO A 27 2.23 1.99 13.38
CA PRO A 27 3.32 2.82 12.92
C PRO A 27 3.39 4.09 13.75
N LEU A 28 4.61 4.47 14.11
CA LEU A 28 4.96 5.77 14.63
C LEU A 28 5.19 6.70 13.45
N THR A 29 4.65 7.92 13.54
CA THR A 29 5.03 8.99 12.62
C THR A 29 6.22 9.71 13.24
N PRO A 30 7.42 9.69 12.61
CA PRO A 30 8.57 10.38 13.16
C PRO A 30 8.31 11.90 13.20
N SER A 31 8.94 12.59 14.16
CA SER A 31 8.92 14.05 14.23
C SER A 31 9.67 14.70 13.05
N ALA A 32 10.70 14.02 12.55
CA ALA A 32 11.45 14.44 11.37
C ALA A 32 10.57 14.38 10.11
N ARG A 33 10.39 15.52 9.45
CA ARG A 33 9.63 15.62 8.20
C ARG A 33 10.57 15.47 7.02
N LEU A 34 10.34 14.43 6.22
CA LEU A 34 10.88 14.37 4.87
C LEU A 34 9.95 15.13 3.93
N SER A 35 10.47 16.14 3.25
CA SER A 35 9.74 16.86 2.22
C SER A 35 10.14 16.33 0.85
N VAL A 36 9.16 16.15 -0.02
CA VAL A 36 9.36 15.80 -1.44
C VAL A 36 8.61 16.83 -2.27
N ARG A 37 9.17 17.25 -3.40
CA ARG A 37 8.53 18.11 -4.38
C ARG A 37 8.54 17.47 -5.76
N SER A 38 7.48 17.70 -6.52
CA SER A 38 7.42 17.27 -7.90
C SER A 38 8.18 18.25 -8.79
N ALA A 39 8.94 17.74 -9.76
CA ALA A 39 9.44 18.55 -10.87
C ALA A 39 8.35 18.86 -11.90
N ILE A 40 7.30 18.04 -11.92
CA ILE A 40 6.23 18.12 -12.91
C ILE A 40 5.31 19.30 -12.54
N PRO A 41 5.10 20.27 -13.45
CA PRO A 41 4.15 21.36 -13.23
C PRO A 41 2.76 20.83 -12.86
N GLY A 42 2.04 21.55 -12.00
CA GLY A 42 0.69 21.16 -11.54
C GLY A 42 0.64 20.03 -10.50
N HIS A 43 1.74 19.31 -10.28
CA HIS A 43 1.79 18.18 -9.36
C HIS A 43 2.23 18.59 -7.96
N ARG A 44 1.59 18.00 -6.94
CA ARG A 44 2.03 18.10 -5.55
C ARG A 44 2.52 16.73 -5.09
N ALA A 45 3.76 16.67 -4.63
CA ALA A 45 4.30 15.48 -4.00
C ALA A 45 4.39 15.67 -2.48
N ASN A 46 4.26 14.59 -1.73
CA ASN A 46 4.63 14.52 -0.33
C ASN A 46 5.21 13.13 -0.02
N ALA A 47 6.00 13.03 1.04
CA ALA A 47 6.41 11.77 1.62
C ALA A 47 5.78 11.60 3.00
N THR A 48 5.28 10.39 3.26
CA THR A 48 4.84 9.96 4.57
C THR A 48 5.75 8.83 5.02
N VAL A 49 6.34 8.99 6.20
CA VAL A 49 7.15 7.95 6.83
C VAL A 49 6.31 7.25 7.89
N LEU A 50 6.29 5.94 7.82
CA LEU A 50 5.66 5.08 8.81
C LEU A 50 6.77 4.21 9.41
N CYS A 51 7.22 4.61 10.60
CA CYS A 51 8.22 3.87 11.36
C CYS A 51 7.53 2.77 12.14
N HIS A 52 7.73 1.52 11.75
CA HIS A 52 7.21 0.40 12.50
C HIS A 52 8.31 -0.18 13.40
N PRO A 53 7.98 -0.64 14.61
CA PRO A 53 8.73 -1.64 15.35
C PRO A 53 9.58 -2.63 14.52
N LEU A 54 8.98 -3.15 13.45
CA LEU A 54 9.51 -4.28 12.67
C LEU A 54 10.04 -3.87 11.28
N GLY A 55 10.02 -2.57 10.93
CA GLY A 55 10.48 -2.11 9.62
C GLY A 55 10.00 -0.70 9.28
N ASP A 56 10.77 0.01 8.47
CA ASP A 56 10.39 1.35 8.04
C ASP A 56 9.78 1.32 6.65
N THR A 57 8.73 2.11 6.47
CA THR A 57 8.09 2.27 5.17
C THR A 57 7.94 3.73 4.83
N VAL A 58 8.08 4.02 3.55
CA VAL A 58 7.88 5.36 2.99
C VAL A 58 6.83 5.26 1.91
N ALA A 59 5.81 6.11 2.01
CA ALA A 59 4.84 6.33 0.96
C ALA A 59 5.12 7.69 0.33
N VAL A 60 5.33 7.73 -0.99
CA VAL A 60 5.37 8.97 -1.75
C VAL A 60 4.01 9.14 -2.41
N THR A 61 3.31 10.22 -2.06
CA THR A 61 2.01 10.54 -2.65
C THR A 61 2.17 11.69 -3.63
N VAL A 62 1.83 11.45 -4.89
CA VAL A 62 1.74 12.48 -5.92
C VAL A 62 0.27 12.75 -6.20
N THR A 63 -0.11 14.03 -6.17
CA THR A 63 -1.46 14.49 -6.51
C THR A 63 -1.39 15.30 -7.80
N SER A 64 -2.03 14.80 -8.85
CA SER A 64 -2.32 15.54 -10.07
C SER A 64 -3.71 16.18 -10.01
N ARG A 65 -3.90 17.27 -10.76
CA ARG A 65 -5.19 17.96 -10.96
C ARG A 65 -5.23 18.52 -12.37
N GLY A 66 -6.35 18.34 -13.04
CA GLY A 66 -6.62 18.92 -14.35
C GLY A 66 -7.94 18.37 -14.89
N ASP A 67 -8.43 19.02 -15.95
CA ASP A 67 -9.50 18.49 -16.76
C ASP A 67 -8.86 17.53 -17.77
N LEU A 68 -8.63 16.29 -17.33
CA LEU A 68 -7.94 15.26 -18.10
C LEU A 68 -8.96 14.26 -18.65
N SER A 69 -8.82 13.90 -19.92
CA SER A 69 -9.45 12.70 -20.47
C SER A 69 -8.91 11.43 -19.78
N PRO A 70 -9.60 10.28 -19.90
CA PRO A 70 -9.09 9.01 -19.40
C PRO A 70 -7.68 8.67 -19.88
N GLU A 71 -7.39 8.89 -21.16
CA GLU A 71 -6.08 8.65 -21.77
C GLU A 71 -5.00 9.57 -21.18
N GLU A 72 -5.26 10.86 -21.10
CA GLU A 72 -4.33 11.83 -20.50
C GLU A 72 -4.06 11.52 -19.03
N MET A 73 -5.06 11.04 -18.28
CA MET A 73 -4.88 10.62 -16.90
C MET A 73 -3.94 9.40 -16.78
N VAL A 74 -4.02 8.43 -17.70
CA VAL A 74 -3.10 7.29 -17.75
C VAL A 74 -1.69 7.76 -18.07
N ASP A 75 -1.56 8.60 -19.09
CA ASP A 75 -0.27 9.12 -19.54
C ASP A 75 0.40 9.96 -18.44
N GLU A 76 -0.38 10.73 -17.68
CA GLU A 76 0.11 11.46 -16.50
C GLU A 76 0.66 10.50 -15.43
N VAL A 77 -0.08 9.44 -15.10
CA VAL A 77 0.37 8.44 -14.11
C VAL A 77 1.61 7.68 -14.58
N ALA A 78 1.67 7.30 -15.85
CA ALA A 78 2.85 6.69 -16.45
C ALA A 78 4.05 7.67 -16.46
N GLY A 79 3.79 8.94 -16.73
CA GLY A 79 4.78 10.03 -16.71
C GLY A 79 5.39 10.25 -15.34
N ILE A 80 4.62 10.18 -14.26
CA ILE A 80 5.11 10.30 -12.87
C ILE A 80 6.20 9.26 -12.55
N ASP A 81 6.08 8.05 -13.09
CA ASP A 81 6.98 6.94 -12.79
C ASP A 81 8.39 7.14 -13.37
N ILE A 82 8.47 7.82 -14.51
CA ILE A 82 9.73 8.13 -15.23
C ILE A 82 10.24 9.55 -14.98
N SER A 83 9.40 10.42 -14.42
CA SER A 83 9.74 11.80 -14.12
C SER A 83 10.65 11.92 -12.90
N ASP A 84 11.41 13.00 -12.90
CA ASP A 84 12.25 13.36 -11.77
C ASP A 84 11.44 13.98 -10.63
N LEU A 85 11.71 13.55 -9.40
CA LEU A 85 11.15 14.08 -8.17
C LEU A 85 12.29 14.50 -7.25
N TYR A 86 12.11 15.61 -6.54
CA TYR A 86 13.15 16.15 -5.67
C TYR A 86 12.86 15.81 -4.22
N VAL A 87 13.86 15.29 -3.51
CA VAL A 87 13.85 15.31 -2.05
C VAL A 87 14.22 16.72 -1.61
N VAL A 88 13.40 17.38 -0.80
CA VAL A 88 13.72 18.69 -0.26
C VAL A 88 14.27 18.48 1.15
N GLY A 89 15.59 18.63 1.29
CA GLY A 89 16.24 18.88 2.57
C GLY A 89 16.35 20.38 2.82
N ASP A 90 16.68 20.77 4.05
CA ASP A 90 16.57 22.16 4.50
C ASP A 90 17.53 23.15 3.82
N ASP A 91 18.60 22.74 3.11
CA ASP A 91 19.53 23.75 2.55
C ASP A 91 20.33 23.41 1.27
N VAL A 92 20.03 22.32 0.55
CA VAL A 92 20.69 22.05 -0.74
C VAL A 92 19.67 21.45 -1.72
N ARG A 93 19.71 21.86 -2.99
CA ARG A 93 19.03 21.14 -4.09
C ARG A 93 19.51 19.69 -4.05
N SER A 94 18.75 18.80 -3.42
CA SER A 94 19.06 17.38 -3.53
C SER A 94 18.93 16.98 -5.00
N PRO A 95 19.71 15.99 -5.45
CA PRO A 95 19.57 15.45 -6.79
C PRO A 95 18.11 15.04 -7.07
N ALA A 96 17.72 15.18 -8.32
CA ALA A 96 16.44 14.70 -8.80
C ALA A 96 16.50 13.16 -8.85
N PHE A 97 15.45 12.50 -8.34
CA PHE A 97 15.32 11.05 -8.35
C PHE A 97 14.03 10.67 -9.06
N ARG A 98 14.11 9.70 -9.98
CA ARG A 98 12.92 9.02 -10.49
C ARG A 98 12.20 8.28 -9.37
N MET A 99 10.89 8.06 -9.50
CA MET A 99 10.06 7.41 -8.47
C MET A 99 10.66 6.10 -7.94
N ARG A 100 11.18 5.24 -8.84
CA ARG A 100 11.83 3.96 -8.46
C ARG A 100 13.08 4.12 -7.58
N ARG A 101 13.81 5.23 -7.70
CA ARG A 101 15.02 5.52 -6.91
C ARG A 101 14.70 6.35 -5.67
N LEU A 102 13.61 7.12 -5.70
CA LEU A 102 13.19 7.99 -4.61
C LEU A 102 12.86 7.21 -3.34
N GLY A 103 12.13 6.09 -3.44
CA GLY A 103 11.78 5.26 -2.28
C GLY A 103 13.00 4.77 -1.48
N PRO A 104 13.95 4.05 -2.12
CA PRO A 104 15.19 3.61 -1.47
C PRO A 104 16.02 4.76 -0.90
N GLU A 105 16.08 5.90 -1.60
CA GLU A 105 16.78 7.10 -1.10
C GLU A 105 16.15 7.63 0.19
N LEU A 106 14.83 7.80 0.22
CA LEU A 106 14.12 8.29 1.39
C LEU A 106 14.29 7.33 2.57
N LEU A 107 14.19 6.02 2.34
CA LEU A 107 14.44 5.01 3.37
C LEU A 107 15.87 5.09 3.90
N ARG A 108 16.88 5.24 3.04
CA ARG A 108 18.27 5.42 3.48
C ARG A 108 18.42 6.65 4.38
N ARG A 109 17.81 7.78 4.01
CA ARG A 109 17.84 9.01 4.83
C ARG A 109 17.18 8.82 6.19
N ILE A 110 16.03 8.16 6.25
CA ILE A 110 15.35 7.85 7.53
C ILE A 110 16.22 6.95 8.39
N MET A 111 16.83 5.94 7.79
CA MET A 111 17.69 5.02 8.52
C MET A 111 18.94 5.72 9.06
N ALA A 112 19.58 6.58 8.27
CA ALA A 112 20.69 7.41 8.74
C ALA A 112 20.27 8.32 9.91
N LEU A 113 19.10 8.98 9.80
CA LEU A 113 18.56 9.82 10.88
C LEU A 113 18.26 9.03 12.17
N ARG A 114 17.89 7.75 12.06
CA ARG A 114 17.48 6.93 13.22
C ARG A 114 18.59 6.09 13.82
N ARG A 115 19.51 5.60 13.00
CA ARG A 115 20.52 4.60 13.37
C ARG A 115 21.96 5.12 13.24
N GLY A 116 22.14 6.34 12.70
CA GLY A 116 23.44 6.90 12.35
C GLY A 116 23.89 6.49 10.94
N GLU A 117 24.87 7.24 10.40
CA GLU A 117 25.37 7.09 9.02
C GLU A 117 26.09 5.76 8.75
N SER A 118 26.55 5.07 9.81
CA SER A 118 27.31 3.82 9.73
C SER A 118 26.45 2.55 9.72
N ALA A 119 25.12 2.67 9.63
CA ALA A 119 24.26 1.49 9.56
C ALA A 119 24.45 0.75 8.22
N ASP A 120 24.48 -0.58 8.28
CA ASP A 120 24.58 -1.44 7.09
C ASP A 120 23.56 -1.05 6.02
N GLN A 121 23.96 -1.19 4.74
CA GLN A 121 23.06 -0.87 3.64
C GLN A 121 21.80 -1.75 3.72
N PRO A 122 20.61 -1.15 3.77
CA PRO A 122 19.38 -1.92 3.91
C PRO A 122 19.08 -2.68 2.62
N SER A 123 18.50 -3.87 2.73
CA SER A 123 17.83 -4.49 1.59
C SER A 123 16.52 -3.73 1.32
N PHE A 124 16.38 -3.19 0.12
CA PHE A 124 15.17 -2.46 -0.28
C PHE A 124 14.37 -3.27 -1.30
N VAL A 125 13.04 -3.21 -1.20
CA VAL A 125 12.18 -3.64 -2.29
C VAL A 125 12.29 -2.60 -3.41
N THR A 126 12.73 -3.03 -4.60
CA THR A 126 12.99 -2.15 -5.75
C THR A 126 11.74 -1.80 -6.56
N ASP A 127 10.68 -2.60 -6.43
CA ASP A 127 9.39 -2.36 -7.08
C ASP A 127 8.33 -1.92 -6.05
N PRO A 128 7.98 -0.62 -6.00
CA PRO A 128 7.03 -0.11 -5.02
C PRO A 128 5.62 -0.66 -5.26
N PHE A 129 4.86 -0.83 -4.18
CA PHE A 129 3.43 -1.07 -4.31
C PHE A 129 2.72 0.26 -4.56
N VAL A 130 1.83 0.30 -5.55
CA VAL A 130 1.18 1.55 -6.00
C VAL A 130 -0.29 1.56 -5.66
N VAL A 131 -0.76 2.69 -5.14
CA VAL A 131 -2.18 2.95 -4.93
C VAL A 131 -2.58 4.15 -5.77
N VAL A 132 -3.46 3.93 -6.74
CA VAL A 132 -4.06 5.00 -7.56
C VAL A 132 -5.48 5.21 -7.08
N THR A 133 -5.90 6.46 -6.94
CA THR A 133 -7.28 6.79 -6.58
C THR A 133 -7.74 7.98 -7.39
N VAL A 134 -8.76 7.76 -8.20
CA VAL A 134 -9.47 8.85 -8.87
C VAL A 134 -10.42 9.48 -7.85
N VAL A 135 -10.20 10.75 -7.52
CA VAL A 135 -10.91 11.44 -6.41
C VAL A 135 -12.02 12.38 -6.88
N GLN A 136 -12.03 12.70 -8.18
CA GLN A 136 -12.95 13.61 -8.84
C GLN A 136 -13.00 13.24 -10.32
N GLY A 137 -14.17 13.38 -10.93
CA GLY A 137 -14.44 13.12 -12.34
C GLY A 137 -15.82 13.67 -12.72
N ALA A 138 -16.07 13.79 -14.02
CA ALA A 138 -17.36 14.17 -14.59
C ALA A 138 -17.89 13.02 -15.48
N GLY A 139 -19.21 12.96 -15.67
CA GLY A 139 -19.89 11.90 -16.42
C GLY A 139 -21.05 11.31 -15.61
N ASP A 140 -21.97 10.66 -16.31
CA ASP A 140 -23.09 9.94 -15.68
C ASP A 140 -22.61 8.59 -15.15
N ASP A 141 -23.33 8.03 -14.16
CA ASP A 141 -22.97 6.75 -13.52
C ASP A 141 -22.84 5.60 -14.52
N SER A 142 -23.63 5.61 -15.62
CA SER A 142 -23.55 4.59 -16.68
C SER A 142 -22.22 4.59 -17.41
N ASP A 143 -21.73 5.78 -17.77
CA ASP A 143 -20.52 5.94 -18.60
C ASP A 143 -19.26 5.66 -17.78
N CYS A 144 -19.34 5.90 -16.48
CA CYS A 144 -18.26 5.65 -15.55
C CYS A 144 -18.28 4.24 -14.94
N THR A 145 -19.25 3.39 -15.26
CA THR A 145 -19.31 2.03 -14.69
C THR A 145 -18.23 1.14 -15.28
N ALA A 146 -17.46 0.47 -14.43
CA ALA A 146 -16.49 -0.54 -14.88
C ALA A 146 -17.20 -1.82 -15.32
N LEU A 147 -17.11 -2.16 -16.61
CA LEU A 147 -17.65 -3.38 -17.21
C LEU A 147 -16.55 -4.17 -17.90
N GLU A 148 -16.74 -5.49 -18.03
CA GLU A 148 -15.76 -6.35 -18.70
C GLU A 148 -15.41 -5.81 -20.11
N GLY A 149 -14.12 -5.75 -20.42
CA GLY A 149 -13.59 -5.20 -21.68
C GLY A 149 -13.86 -3.72 -21.99
N ASN A 150 -14.62 -2.96 -21.18
CA ASN A 150 -14.95 -1.57 -21.53
C ASN A 150 -13.77 -0.61 -21.32
N GLU A 151 -13.95 0.66 -21.71
CA GLU A 151 -12.91 1.69 -21.58
C GLU A 151 -12.46 1.88 -20.13
N VAL A 152 -13.38 1.94 -19.18
CA VAL A 152 -13.05 2.04 -17.74
C VAL A 152 -12.23 0.83 -17.28
N HIS A 153 -12.55 -0.39 -17.71
CA HIS A 153 -11.73 -1.55 -17.35
C HIS A 153 -10.30 -1.44 -17.90
N ARG A 154 -10.13 -1.03 -19.16
CA ARG A 154 -8.80 -0.79 -19.75
C ARG A 154 -8.05 0.32 -19.01
N LEU A 155 -8.74 1.40 -18.66
CA LEU A 155 -8.22 2.51 -17.88
C LEU A 155 -7.67 2.04 -16.52
N LEU A 156 -8.46 1.26 -15.76
CA LEU A 156 -8.04 0.72 -14.47
C LEU A 156 -6.81 -0.19 -14.59
N HIS A 157 -6.78 -0.99 -15.66
CA HIS A 157 -5.65 -1.87 -15.94
C HIS A 157 -4.39 -1.05 -16.26
N ALA A 158 -4.52 0.00 -17.08
CA ALA A 158 -3.42 0.88 -17.48
C ALA A 158 -2.86 1.67 -16.29
N LEU A 159 -3.73 2.28 -15.48
CA LEU A 159 -3.36 3.01 -14.27
C LEU A 159 -2.58 2.13 -13.28
N GLY A 160 -3.01 0.88 -13.11
CA GLY A 160 -2.35 -0.04 -12.19
C GLY A 160 -1.01 -0.58 -12.72
N ASN A 161 -0.86 -0.76 -14.03
CA ASN A 161 0.42 -1.14 -14.65
C ASN A 161 1.36 0.07 -14.81
N ARG A 162 0.83 1.29 -14.76
CA ARG A 162 1.55 2.55 -15.01
C ARG A 162 2.12 2.60 -16.43
N THR A 163 1.35 2.08 -17.38
CA THR A 163 1.67 2.04 -18.80
C THR A 163 0.70 2.93 -19.55
N ARG A 164 1.15 3.52 -20.66
CA ARG A 164 0.25 4.25 -21.56
C ARG A 164 -0.87 3.34 -22.04
N MET A 165 -2.04 3.91 -22.36
CA MET A 165 -3.21 3.09 -22.71
C MET A 165 -2.95 2.22 -23.95
N ALA A 166 -2.23 2.74 -24.95
CA ALA A 166 -1.84 2.03 -26.16
C ALA A 166 -0.81 0.90 -25.92
N GLU A 167 -0.02 0.98 -24.85
CA GLU A 167 1.04 0.02 -24.49
C GLU A 167 0.55 -1.01 -23.45
N THR A 168 -0.67 -0.83 -22.95
CA THR A 168 -1.23 -1.63 -21.86
C THR A 168 -1.60 -3.02 -22.38
N PRO A 169 -1.12 -4.10 -21.75
CA PRO A 169 -1.49 -5.46 -22.18
C PRO A 169 -3.00 -5.67 -22.02
N PRO A 170 -3.59 -6.64 -22.75
CA PRO A 170 -5.00 -6.96 -22.62
C PRO A 170 -5.39 -7.14 -21.15
N ALA A 171 -6.43 -6.41 -20.73
CA ALA A 171 -6.91 -6.48 -19.36
C ALA A 171 -7.36 -7.92 -19.06
N ARG A 172 -6.95 -8.44 -17.91
CA ARG A 172 -7.47 -9.72 -17.40
C ARG A 172 -8.88 -9.51 -16.84
N ASP A 173 -9.67 -10.58 -16.82
CA ASP A 173 -11.03 -10.63 -16.25
C ASP A 173 -11.23 -9.69 -15.05
N LEU A 174 -12.14 -8.73 -15.22
CA LEU A 174 -12.52 -7.72 -14.25
C LEU A 174 -13.05 -8.40 -12.98
N ALA A 175 -13.85 -9.46 -13.09
CA ALA A 175 -14.39 -10.17 -11.94
C ALA A 175 -13.30 -10.84 -11.10
N ALA A 176 -12.24 -11.34 -11.76
CA ALA A 176 -11.08 -11.91 -11.07
C ALA A 176 -10.23 -10.84 -10.35
N ARG A 177 -10.26 -9.59 -10.84
CA ARG A 177 -9.43 -8.47 -10.34
C ARG A 177 -10.18 -7.47 -9.47
N ALA A 178 -11.50 -7.47 -9.49
CA ALA A 178 -12.33 -6.62 -8.64
C ALA A 178 -12.32 -7.17 -7.20
N LEU A 179 -11.83 -6.36 -6.27
CA LEU A 179 -11.99 -6.62 -4.85
C LEU A 179 -13.35 -6.10 -4.40
N ARG A 180 -14.26 -7.05 -4.15
CA ARG A 180 -15.61 -6.76 -3.68
C ARG A 180 -15.61 -6.09 -2.30
N GLY A 181 -16.50 -5.12 -2.10
CA GLY A 181 -16.54 -4.30 -0.89
C GLY A 181 -17.39 -3.02 -1.03
N ARG A 182 -17.23 -2.08 -0.10
CA ARG A 182 -18.03 -0.83 -0.09
C ARG A 182 -17.91 0.03 -1.35
N THR A 183 -16.88 -0.19 -2.16
CA THR A 183 -16.66 0.54 -3.41
C THR A 183 -17.61 0.10 -4.52
N GLU A 184 -18.32 -1.02 -4.41
CA GLU A 184 -19.16 -1.60 -5.49
C GLU A 184 -20.46 -0.83 -5.78
N GLN A 185 -20.86 0.09 -4.91
CA GLN A 185 -22.05 0.90 -5.15
C GLN A 185 -21.84 1.77 -6.41
N GLY A 186 -22.88 1.90 -7.24
CA GLY A 186 -22.88 2.79 -8.41
C GLY A 186 -21.65 2.66 -9.31
N GLY A 187 -21.35 1.43 -9.74
CA GLY A 187 -20.28 1.17 -10.73
C GLY A 187 -18.84 1.29 -10.23
N GLY A 188 -18.63 1.44 -8.92
CA GLY A 188 -17.28 1.53 -8.36
C GLY A 188 -16.60 0.16 -8.19
N VAL A 189 -15.26 0.19 -8.16
CA VAL A 189 -14.41 -1.00 -8.09
C VAL A 189 -13.10 -0.66 -7.39
N LEU A 190 -12.62 -1.60 -6.57
CA LEU A 190 -11.22 -1.64 -6.14
C LEU A 190 -10.50 -2.66 -7.02
N TYR A 191 -9.83 -2.18 -8.08
CA TYR A 191 -9.15 -3.03 -9.04
C TYR A 191 -7.77 -3.45 -8.52
N ARG A 192 -7.45 -4.75 -8.60
CA ARG A 192 -6.19 -5.32 -8.06
C ARG A 192 -5.25 -5.78 -9.16
N LEU A 193 -3.96 -5.49 -8.97
CA LEU A 193 -2.84 -6.10 -9.68
C LEU A 193 -1.77 -6.53 -8.68
N LYS A 194 -0.77 -7.28 -9.10
CA LYS A 194 0.24 -7.84 -8.20
C LYS A 194 0.89 -6.78 -7.28
N ARG A 195 1.22 -5.62 -7.83
CA ARG A 195 1.87 -4.50 -7.13
C ARG A 195 1.07 -3.20 -7.20
N ALA A 196 -0.23 -3.28 -7.48
CA ALA A 196 -1.05 -2.08 -7.53
C ALA A 196 -2.51 -2.28 -7.07
N ARG A 197 -3.11 -1.19 -6.60
CA ARG A 197 -4.55 -1.07 -6.33
C ARG A 197 -5.05 0.21 -6.96
N VAL A 198 -6.13 0.11 -7.73
CA VAL A 198 -6.78 1.26 -8.36
C VAL A 198 -8.18 1.42 -7.79
N VAL A 199 -8.42 2.56 -7.15
CA VAL A 199 -9.72 2.90 -6.56
C VAL A 199 -10.50 3.73 -7.56
N TRP A 200 -11.62 3.17 -7.99
CA TRP A 200 -12.59 3.83 -8.86
C TRP A 200 -13.96 3.80 -8.20
N ALA A 201 -14.60 4.95 -8.02
CA ALA A 201 -15.84 5.05 -7.26
C ALA A 201 -16.65 6.25 -7.78
N PRO A 202 -17.24 6.12 -8.98
CA PRO A 202 -17.83 7.26 -9.67
C PRO A 202 -19.03 7.85 -8.94
N TYR A 203 -19.82 7.03 -8.23
CA TYR A 203 -20.87 7.48 -7.30
C TYR A 203 -20.38 8.40 -6.14
N ARG A 204 -19.05 8.52 -5.95
CA ARG A 204 -18.41 9.43 -4.98
C ARG A 204 -17.71 10.60 -5.65
N PHE A 205 -17.67 10.65 -6.97
CA PHE A 205 -17.19 11.82 -7.70
C PHE A 205 -18.13 12.98 -7.42
N ARG A 206 -17.56 14.18 -7.37
CA ARG A 206 -18.30 15.41 -7.14
C ARG A 206 -17.97 16.33 -8.29
N SER A 207 -18.99 16.92 -8.89
CA SER A 207 -18.82 17.96 -9.91
C SER A 207 -18.01 19.14 -9.36
N THR A 208 -18.18 19.45 -8.06
CA THR A 208 -17.39 20.48 -7.36
C THR A 208 -16.75 19.95 -6.09
N GLY A 209 -15.45 20.24 -5.92
CA GLY A 209 -14.69 19.95 -4.71
C GLY A 209 -14.26 18.49 -4.57
N ARG A 210 -13.34 18.25 -3.63
CA ARG A 210 -12.74 16.92 -3.44
C ARG A 210 -13.63 16.02 -2.58
N SER A 211 -13.76 14.76 -2.98
CA SER A 211 -14.34 13.74 -2.11
C SER A 211 -13.41 13.47 -0.92
N ARG A 212 -13.69 14.10 0.23
CA ARG A 212 -12.98 13.84 1.49
C ARG A 212 -12.98 12.35 1.83
N TRP A 213 -14.04 11.63 1.45
CA TRP A 213 -14.13 10.19 1.64
C TRP A 213 -13.08 9.42 0.84
N LEU A 214 -12.92 9.70 -0.46
CA LEU A 214 -11.94 9.01 -1.30
C LEU A 214 -10.51 9.33 -0.88
N GLY A 215 -10.22 10.58 -0.48
CA GLY A 215 -8.93 10.93 0.11
C GLY A 215 -8.64 10.16 1.41
N CYS A 216 -9.63 10.06 2.31
CA CYS A 216 -9.48 9.24 3.51
C CYS A 216 -9.34 7.74 3.21
N TYR A 217 -10.07 7.24 2.20
CA TYR A 217 -9.99 5.85 1.77
C TYR A 217 -8.60 5.52 1.21
N HIS A 218 -8.08 6.38 0.32
CA HIS A 218 -6.72 6.30 -0.21
C HIS A 218 -5.68 6.24 0.91
N ASN A 219 -5.72 7.17 1.86
CA ASN A 219 -4.75 7.19 2.97
C ASN A 219 -4.83 5.92 3.83
N ASN A 220 -6.03 5.41 4.12
CA ASN A 220 -6.17 4.15 4.85
C ASN A 220 -5.59 2.97 4.07
N LEU A 221 -5.76 2.96 2.74
CA LEU A 221 -5.24 1.92 1.87
C LEU A 221 -3.71 1.95 1.79
N VAL A 222 -3.12 3.14 1.59
CA VAL A 222 -1.66 3.36 1.61
C VAL A 222 -1.06 2.82 2.91
N VAL A 223 -1.64 3.20 4.05
CA VAL A 223 -1.21 2.72 5.37
C VAL A 223 -1.30 1.20 5.49
N ALA A 224 -2.43 0.61 5.10
CA ALA A 224 -2.63 -0.84 5.18
C ALA A 224 -1.61 -1.59 4.30
N THR A 225 -1.36 -1.06 3.11
CA THR A 225 -0.32 -1.57 2.20
C THR A 225 1.07 -1.44 2.80
N SER A 226 1.41 -0.30 3.39
CA SER A 226 2.71 -0.11 4.05
C SER A 226 2.93 -1.13 5.17
N LEU A 227 1.92 -1.38 6.01
CA LEU A 227 2.02 -2.40 7.06
C LEU A 227 2.21 -3.80 6.48
N ALA A 228 1.42 -4.16 5.46
CA ALA A 228 1.57 -5.44 4.79
C ALA A 228 2.98 -5.60 4.20
N GLU A 229 3.52 -4.59 3.52
CA GLU A 229 4.90 -4.63 2.99
C GLU A 229 5.94 -4.78 4.11
N ALA A 230 5.80 -4.05 5.22
CA ALA A 230 6.73 -4.15 6.34
C ALA A 230 6.74 -5.56 6.96
N TRP A 231 5.56 -6.12 7.24
CA TRP A 231 5.46 -7.46 7.81
C TRP A 231 5.89 -8.56 6.83
N LEU A 232 5.59 -8.40 5.53
CA LEU A 232 6.06 -9.32 4.48
C LEU A 232 7.58 -9.27 4.33
N GLY A 233 8.20 -8.10 4.50
CA GLY A 233 9.64 -7.94 4.56
C GLY A 233 10.27 -8.75 5.69
N VAL A 234 9.66 -8.73 6.88
CA VAL A 234 10.10 -9.55 8.03
C VAL A 234 9.93 -11.04 7.73
N VAL A 235 8.82 -11.45 7.12
CA VAL A 235 8.60 -12.87 6.75
C VAL A 235 9.65 -13.35 5.77
N ARG A 236 9.99 -12.54 4.76
CA ARG A 236 11.05 -12.87 3.81
C ARG A 236 12.38 -13.07 4.53
N TRP A 237 12.80 -12.07 5.31
CA TRP A 237 14.03 -12.14 6.09
C TRP A 237 14.06 -13.36 7.03
N ALA A 238 12.98 -13.60 7.78
CA ALA A 238 12.91 -14.70 8.73
C ALA A 238 12.95 -16.06 8.01
N SER A 239 12.27 -16.18 6.87
CA SER A 239 12.31 -17.39 6.04
C SER A 239 13.70 -17.66 5.49
N ASP A 240 14.42 -16.63 5.04
CA ASP A 240 15.79 -16.76 4.54
C ASP A 240 16.73 -17.22 5.66
N VAL A 241 16.62 -16.64 6.86
CA VAL A 241 17.43 -17.06 8.03
C VAL A 241 17.10 -18.50 8.44
N LEU A 242 15.82 -18.87 8.50
CA LEU A 242 15.36 -20.21 8.89
C LEU A 242 15.79 -21.32 7.90
N ALA A 243 16.13 -20.96 6.66
CA ALA A 243 16.67 -21.92 5.70
C ALA A 243 18.07 -22.41 6.09
N GLU A 244 18.82 -21.63 6.86
CA GLU A 244 20.22 -21.91 7.21
C GLU A 244 20.42 -22.14 8.71
N GLN A 245 19.65 -21.44 9.56
CA GLN A 245 19.87 -21.42 11.00
C GLN A 245 18.62 -21.02 11.80
N SER A 246 18.66 -21.20 13.12
CA SER A 246 17.60 -20.70 14.01
C SER A 246 17.60 -19.17 14.08
N LEU A 247 16.41 -18.58 14.22
CA LEU A 247 16.28 -17.14 14.49
C LEU A 247 16.90 -16.80 15.86
N PRO A 248 17.64 -15.68 15.98
CA PRO A 248 18.05 -15.17 17.28
C PRO A 248 16.81 -14.78 18.12
N PRO A 249 16.91 -14.69 19.46
CA PRO A 249 15.74 -14.43 20.32
C PRO A 249 14.93 -13.19 19.94
N THR A 250 15.60 -12.08 19.61
CA THR A 250 14.95 -10.85 19.12
C THR A 250 14.29 -11.05 17.76
N GLY A 251 14.95 -11.81 16.88
CA GLY A 251 14.43 -12.20 15.57
C GLY A 251 13.18 -13.06 15.66
N PHE A 252 13.15 -13.99 16.61
CA PHE A 252 12.01 -14.86 16.89
C PHE A 252 10.77 -14.03 17.27
N GLU A 253 10.90 -13.09 18.22
CA GLU A 253 9.76 -12.26 18.64
C GLU A 253 9.22 -11.41 17.46
N VAL A 254 10.13 -10.83 16.67
CA VAL A 254 9.79 -10.00 15.50
C VAL A 254 9.06 -10.81 14.43
N ALA A 255 9.56 -12.01 14.13
CA ALA A 255 8.95 -12.93 13.18
C ALA A 255 7.58 -13.42 13.68
N GLN A 256 7.47 -13.80 14.96
CA GLN A 256 6.24 -14.27 15.57
C GLN A 256 5.12 -13.22 15.48
N ARG A 257 5.41 -11.97 15.85
CA ARG A 257 4.42 -10.88 15.80
C ARG A 257 4.00 -10.57 14.37
N SER A 258 4.94 -10.49 13.43
CA SER A 258 4.63 -10.24 12.01
C SER A 258 3.76 -11.34 11.42
N ALA A 259 4.11 -12.60 11.67
CA ALA A 259 3.40 -13.76 11.16
C ALA A 259 2.00 -13.91 11.77
N ALA A 260 1.83 -13.55 13.05
CA ALA A 260 0.52 -13.50 13.70
C ALA A 260 -0.38 -12.41 13.09
N LEU A 261 0.15 -11.21 12.86
CA LEU A 261 -0.60 -10.10 12.25
C LEU A 261 -0.97 -10.37 10.80
N LEU A 262 -0.02 -10.88 10.00
CA LEU A 262 -0.29 -11.28 8.63
C LEU A 262 -1.33 -12.39 8.57
N GLY A 263 -1.27 -13.37 9.48
CA GLY A 263 -2.34 -14.36 9.61
C GLY A 263 -3.68 -13.71 9.88
N LEU A 264 -3.75 -12.81 10.87
CA LEU A 264 -4.98 -12.10 11.22
C LEU A 264 -5.55 -11.28 10.04
N VAL A 265 -4.69 -10.67 9.22
CA VAL A 265 -5.09 -9.91 8.01
C VAL A 265 -5.50 -10.81 6.86
N TYR A 266 -4.79 -11.92 6.65
CA TYR A 266 -4.98 -12.84 5.54
C TYR A 266 -6.19 -13.76 5.73
N GLY A 267 -6.46 -14.16 6.97
CA GLY A 267 -7.57 -15.06 7.31
C GLY A 267 -7.21 -16.14 8.31
N ASP A 268 -6.74 -15.78 9.51
CA ASP A 268 -6.46 -16.73 10.61
C ASP A 268 -7.77 -17.29 11.20
N GLY A 269 -8.48 -18.06 10.37
CA GLY A 269 -9.43 -19.09 10.70
C GLY A 269 -10.52 -18.81 11.73
N ARG A 270 -10.84 -17.59 12.17
CA ARG A 270 -11.92 -17.36 13.14
C ARG A 270 -13.33 -17.69 12.59
N GLY A 271 -13.51 -18.79 11.87
CA GLY A 271 -14.80 -19.41 11.57
C GLY A 271 -15.80 -18.46 10.93
N GLY A 272 -15.36 -17.67 9.95
CA GLY A 272 -16.24 -16.68 9.32
C GLY A 272 -16.51 -15.41 10.13
N GLN A 273 -15.77 -15.14 11.21
CA GLN A 273 -15.86 -13.83 11.87
C GLN A 273 -15.27 -12.71 11.00
N VAL A 274 -15.99 -11.59 11.06
CA VAL A 274 -15.79 -10.33 10.33
C VAL A 274 -14.33 -10.04 9.99
N PRO A 275 -13.98 -9.79 8.71
CA PRO A 275 -12.61 -9.47 8.34
C PRO A 275 -12.13 -8.26 9.14
N VAL A 276 -10.90 -8.36 9.66
CA VAL A 276 -10.25 -7.31 10.47
C VAL A 276 -10.28 -5.97 9.72
N TYR A 277 -10.10 -6.06 8.40
CA TYR A 277 -10.20 -4.95 7.48
C TYR A 277 -11.50 -5.05 6.70
N ARG A 278 -12.24 -3.93 6.64
CA ARG A 278 -13.41 -3.82 5.75
C ARG A 278 -13.04 -3.87 4.27
N THR A 279 -11.76 -3.75 3.92
CA THR A 279 -11.24 -3.88 2.56
C THR A 279 -10.45 -5.17 2.48
N ARG A 280 -10.71 -6.00 1.46
CA ARG A 280 -9.95 -7.23 1.19
C ARG A 280 -8.58 -6.96 0.56
N SER A 281 -8.15 -5.70 0.50
CA SER A 281 -6.94 -5.31 -0.23
C SER A 281 -5.68 -5.89 0.37
N ALA A 282 -5.55 -5.84 1.70
CA ALA A 282 -4.36 -6.32 2.39
C ALA A 282 -4.26 -7.85 2.31
N ALA A 283 -5.38 -8.57 2.51
CA ALA A 283 -5.45 -10.02 2.29
C ALA A 283 -5.04 -10.40 0.87
N ALA A 284 -5.62 -9.71 -0.14
CA ALA A 284 -5.24 -9.93 -1.53
C ALA A 284 -3.78 -9.57 -1.81
N GLN A 285 -3.22 -8.53 -1.17
CA GLN A 285 -1.81 -8.15 -1.32
C GLN A 285 -0.88 -9.25 -0.78
N ILE A 286 -1.22 -9.86 0.36
CA ILE A 286 -0.48 -11.01 0.91
C ILE A 286 -0.59 -12.20 -0.04
N GLN A 287 -1.76 -12.47 -0.63
CA GLN A 287 -1.92 -13.51 -1.63
C GLN A 287 -1.06 -13.26 -2.88
N ASP A 288 -1.05 -12.01 -3.36
CA ASP A 288 -0.35 -11.60 -4.57
C ASP A 288 1.19 -11.48 -4.37
N SER A 289 1.69 -11.61 -3.12
CA SER A 289 3.11 -11.36 -2.81
C SER A 289 4.04 -12.56 -3.05
N ASP A 290 3.50 -13.72 -3.39
CA ASP A 290 4.21 -15.01 -3.47
C ASP A 290 4.90 -15.46 -2.17
N LEU A 291 4.55 -14.85 -1.02
CA LEU A 291 5.17 -15.14 0.28
C LEU A 291 4.26 -15.95 1.21
N VAL A 292 3.12 -16.46 0.74
CA VAL A 292 2.20 -17.26 1.57
C VAL A 292 2.88 -18.52 2.10
N THR A 293 3.65 -19.22 1.26
CA THR A 293 4.42 -20.40 1.68
C THR A 293 5.50 -20.03 2.71
N ALA A 294 6.24 -18.95 2.47
CA ALA A 294 7.25 -18.45 3.43
C ALA A 294 6.61 -18.04 4.76
N LEU A 295 5.43 -17.42 4.72
CA LEU A 295 4.65 -17.07 5.90
C LEU A 295 4.27 -18.33 6.70
N GLU A 296 3.83 -19.40 6.05
CA GLU A 296 3.53 -20.67 6.75
C GLU A 296 4.78 -21.29 7.41
N VAL A 297 5.91 -21.30 6.71
CA VAL A 297 7.19 -21.77 7.28
C VAL A 297 7.55 -20.98 8.54
N VAL A 298 7.47 -19.65 8.47
CA VAL A 298 7.75 -18.80 9.63
C VAL A 298 6.75 -19.06 10.75
N ARG A 299 5.44 -19.16 10.45
CA ARG A 299 4.38 -19.46 11.44
C ARG A 299 4.65 -20.74 12.20
N GLN A 300 4.99 -21.83 11.50
CA GLN A 300 5.30 -23.11 12.13
C GLN A 300 6.52 -23.01 13.06
N ASN A 301 7.59 -22.35 12.62
CA ASN A 301 8.81 -22.19 13.39
C ASN A 301 8.64 -21.29 14.63
N VAL A 302 7.71 -20.34 14.61
CA VAL A 302 7.42 -19.44 15.74
C VAL A 302 6.23 -19.90 16.60
N GLY A 303 5.79 -21.15 16.44
CA GLY A 303 4.76 -21.78 17.27
C GLY A 303 3.32 -21.37 16.95
N LEU A 304 3.06 -20.78 15.78
CA LEU A 304 1.71 -20.46 15.29
C LEU A 304 1.17 -21.64 14.49
N THR A 305 0.53 -22.58 15.18
CA THR A 305 0.13 -23.89 14.64
C THR A 305 -1.14 -23.91 13.80
N ARG A 306 -1.85 -22.77 13.72
CA ARG A 306 -3.08 -22.67 12.95
C ARG A 306 -2.76 -22.43 11.47
N ALA A 307 -3.21 -23.34 10.61
CA ALA A 307 -3.08 -23.19 9.16
C ALA A 307 -3.80 -21.92 8.67
N LEU A 308 -3.18 -21.21 7.74
CA LEU A 308 -3.83 -20.14 7.01
C LEU A 308 -4.88 -20.74 6.09
N VAL A 309 -6.08 -20.20 6.16
CA VAL A 309 -7.13 -20.47 5.19
C VAL A 309 -7.21 -19.24 4.30
N PRO A 310 -7.05 -19.37 2.97
CA PRO A 310 -7.24 -18.24 2.08
C PRO A 310 -8.62 -17.63 2.34
N GLU A 311 -8.68 -16.33 2.64
CA GLU A 311 -9.96 -15.64 2.63
C GLU A 311 -10.56 -15.82 1.23
N GLN A 312 -11.74 -16.42 1.12
CA GLN A 312 -12.40 -16.60 -0.17
C GLN A 312 -12.66 -15.22 -0.78
N LEU A 313 -11.78 -14.81 -1.70
CA LEU A 313 -11.88 -13.51 -2.36
C LEU A 313 -13.07 -13.43 -3.31
N HIS A 314 -13.64 -14.59 -3.66
CA HIS A 314 -14.85 -14.73 -4.46
C HIS A 314 -16.00 -15.17 -3.56
N TYR A 315 -16.90 -14.25 -3.25
CA TYR A 315 -18.28 -14.59 -2.96
C TYR A 315 -19.07 -14.09 -4.14
N SER A 316 -19.75 -15.02 -4.81
CA SER A 316 -20.73 -14.81 -5.89
C SER A 316 -21.77 -13.78 -5.50
#